data_AF-A0A561D6E1-F1
#
_entry.id   AF-A0A561D6E1-F1
#
_cell.length_a   1.000
_cell.length_b   1.000
_cell.length_c   1.000
_cell.angle_alpha   90.00
_cell.angle_beta   90.00
_cell.angle_gamma   90.00
#
_symmetry.space_group_name_H-M   'P 1'
#
loop_
_entity.id
_entity.type
_entity.pdbx_description
1 polymer ?
#
loop_
_entity_poly.entity_id
_entity_poly.type
_entity_poly.pdbx_seq_one_letter_code
_entity_poly.pdbx_strand_id
1 'polypeptide(L)'
;MLNIAKTTVNNVLSFIIWRWKNHLRIPLINRRLSKLQKKVGVFKDIHIGESCFIIGNGPSLTGRDLNRIDGLPSFSSNRINLILDRTNWKPYYYTISDSSMANKFFKEVNSMEKKQLFAVVTNYGYDTLKRYFNTDNIFLRSYRKKDNNGLPNFSNDISKKTFTQATVTYVNIQLATYMGFKKIYLIGVDNNYALKRKEDGTYEVNKELLGKDHFDSNYYNSWFDDKLKPSTNTDLMTNAFIAAKNYCDKNGIEIYNATRGGNLEVFPRVNFDDLFDDDGKFIGVSTEFKRQGLA
;
A
#
# COMPACT_ATOMS: atom_id res chain seq x y z
N MET A 1 56.47 -11.59 -2.52
CA MET A 1 55.74 -11.95 -1.27
C MET A 1 55.13 -10.75 -0.55
N LEU A 2 55.84 -9.64 -0.31
CA LEU A 2 55.30 -8.46 0.41
C LEU A 2 54.02 -7.84 -0.19
N ASN A 3 53.91 -7.75 -1.52
CA ASN A 3 52.72 -7.18 -2.18
C ASN A 3 51.47 -8.07 -2.04
N ILE A 4 51.64 -9.40 -2.05
CA ILE A 4 50.54 -10.35 -1.88
C ILE A 4 50.02 -10.27 -0.45
N ALA A 5 50.92 -10.21 0.55
CA ALA A 5 50.54 -10.06 1.95
C ALA A 5 49.79 -8.73 2.22
N LYS A 6 50.26 -7.60 1.65
CA LYS A 6 49.56 -6.30 1.75
C LYS A 6 48.16 -6.34 1.14
N THR A 7 48.00 -6.92 -0.05
CA THR A 7 46.69 -7.03 -0.72
C THR A 7 45.73 -7.91 0.08
N THR A 8 46.20 -9.04 0.62
CA THR A 8 45.38 -9.92 1.45
C THR A 8 44.93 -9.21 2.74
N VAL A 9 45.84 -8.49 3.42
CA VAL A 9 45.51 -7.72 4.63
C VAL A 9 44.48 -6.62 4.32
N ASN A 10 44.65 -5.88 3.22
CA ASN A 10 43.69 -4.84 2.80
C ASN A 10 42.31 -5.42 2.45
N ASN A 11 42.26 -6.59 1.82
CA ASN A 11 40.99 -7.27 1.49
C ASN A 11 40.28 -7.75 2.76
N VAL A 12 41.02 -8.29 3.73
CA VAL A 12 40.46 -8.72 5.03
C VAL A 12 39.94 -7.53 5.83
N LEU A 13 40.72 -6.43 5.92
CA LEU A 13 40.29 -5.19 6.55
C LEU A 13 39.04 -4.60 5.88
N SER A 14 39.01 -4.58 4.55
CA SER A 14 37.85 -4.11 3.78
C SER A 14 36.62 -4.96 4.04
N PHE A 15 36.78 -6.29 4.12
CA PHE A 15 35.69 -7.22 4.45
C PHE A 15 35.19 -7.03 5.89
N ILE A 16 36.09 -6.84 6.86
CA ILE A 16 35.73 -6.58 8.27
C ILE A 16 34.99 -5.25 8.39
N ILE A 17 35.48 -4.18 7.75
CA ILE A 17 34.84 -2.86 7.73
C ILE A 17 33.47 -2.94 7.04
N TRP A 18 33.37 -3.64 5.91
CA TRP A 18 32.10 -3.86 5.20
C TRP A 18 31.11 -4.62 6.08
N ARG A 19 31.56 -5.71 6.73
CA ARG A 19 30.74 -6.52 7.63
C ARG A 19 30.28 -5.70 8.84
N TRP A 20 31.18 -4.94 9.48
CA TRP A 20 30.83 -4.01 10.57
C TRP A 20 29.83 -2.93 10.15
N LYS A 21 30.07 -2.28 9.00
CA LYS A 21 29.16 -1.29 8.44
C LYS A 21 27.78 -1.89 8.20
N ASN A 22 27.68 -3.11 7.67
CA ASN A 22 26.40 -3.77 7.44
C ASN A 22 25.70 -4.21 8.74
N HIS A 23 26.45 -4.69 9.74
CA HIS A 23 25.91 -5.06 11.05
C HIS A 23 25.34 -3.87 11.80
N LEU A 24 25.98 -2.70 11.75
CA LEU A 24 25.48 -1.48 12.40
C LEU A 24 24.43 -0.73 11.58
N ARG A 25 24.44 -0.88 10.24
CA ARG A 25 23.54 -0.15 9.34
C ARG A 25 22.07 -0.43 9.63
N ILE A 26 21.66 -1.70 9.78
CA ILE A 26 20.25 -2.03 10.01
C ILE A 26 19.73 -1.49 11.36
N PRO A 27 20.43 -1.68 12.49
CA PRO A 27 20.06 -1.06 13.77
C PRO A 27 19.95 0.48 13.69
N LEU A 28 20.89 1.15 13.01
CA LEU A 28 20.86 2.61 12.84
C LEU A 28 19.67 3.07 11.99
N ILE A 29 19.39 2.38 10.88
CA ILE A 29 18.20 2.62 10.05
C ILE A 29 16.93 2.45 10.89
N ASN A 30 16.81 1.35 11.63
CA ASN A 30 15.66 1.08 12.49
C ASN A 30 15.48 2.18 13.56
N ARG A 31 16.56 2.59 14.23
CA ARG A 31 16.51 3.66 15.23
C ARG A 31 16.05 4.99 14.62
N ARG A 32 16.57 5.37 13.46
CA ARG A 32 16.18 6.63 12.79
C ARG A 32 14.74 6.58 12.34
N LEU A 33 14.32 5.51 11.67
CA LEU A 33 12.95 5.35 11.19
C LEU A 33 11.95 5.25 12.35
N SER A 34 12.29 4.60 13.46
CA SER A 34 11.45 4.58 14.66
C SER A 34 11.17 5.99 15.20
N LYS A 35 12.17 6.89 15.16
CA LYS A 35 11.96 8.30 15.55
C LYS A 35 11.04 9.04 14.58
N LEU A 36 11.23 8.86 13.27
CA LEU A 36 10.40 9.51 12.25
C LEU A 36 8.96 9.00 12.29
N GLN A 37 8.77 7.70 12.49
CA GLN A 37 7.47 7.04 12.51
C GLN A 37 6.59 7.54 13.65
N LYS A 38 7.15 7.98 14.78
CA LYS A 38 6.38 8.60 15.87
C LYS A 38 5.57 9.82 15.41
N LYS A 39 5.99 10.52 14.36
CA LYS A 39 5.24 11.66 13.80
C LYS A 39 3.84 11.28 13.32
N VAL A 40 3.59 10.01 12.97
CA VAL A 40 2.24 9.54 12.61
C VAL A 40 1.24 9.68 13.75
N GLY A 41 1.71 9.86 14.99
CA GLY A 41 0.87 10.05 16.18
C GLY A 41 -0.16 11.17 16.04
N VAL A 42 0.11 12.20 15.23
CA VAL A 42 -0.83 13.31 14.98
C VAL A 42 -2.07 12.89 14.19
N PHE A 43 -2.05 11.71 13.55
CA PHE A 43 -3.16 11.16 12.78
C PHE A 43 -3.97 10.13 13.58
N LYS A 44 -3.54 9.79 14.80
CA LYS A 44 -4.25 8.79 15.60
C LYS A 44 -5.65 9.31 15.93
N ASP A 45 -6.66 8.50 15.62
CA ASP A 45 -8.05 8.75 16.00
C ASP A 45 -8.64 10.11 15.52
N ILE A 46 -8.09 10.72 14.46
CA ILE A 46 -8.62 12.00 13.93
C ILE A 46 -9.91 11.83 13.11
N HIS A 47 -10.28 10.60 12.78
CA HIS A 47 -11.45 10.21 11.99
C HIS A 47 -12.32 9.18 12.75
N ILE A 48 -12.44 9.32 14.08
CA ILE A 48 -13.22 8.40 14.91
C ILE A 48 -14.63 8.24 14.35
N GLY A 49 -14.98 6.99 14.00
CA GLY A 49 -16.33 6.63 13.58
C GLY A 49 -16.65 6.96 12.12
N GLU A 50 -15.77 7.69 11.43
CA GLU A 50 -15.99 8.11 10.05
C GLU A 50 -15.82 6.94 9.06
N SER A 51 -16.16 7.24 7.80
CA SER A 51 -15.93 6.35 6.66
C SER A 51 -14.79 6.86 5.78
N CYS A 52 -14.07 5.95 5.14
CA CYS A 52 -13.10 6.31 4.11
C CYS A 52 -13.14 5.37 2.91
N PHE A 53 -12.60 5.86 1.79
CA PHE A 53 -12.32 5.05 0.62
C PHE A 53 -10.85 4.61 0.59
N ILE A 54 -10.57 3.41 0.08
CA ILE A 54 -9.23 2.98 -0.30
C ILE A 54 -9.26 2.65 -1.78
N ILE A 55 -8.41 3.35 -2.53
CA ILE A 55 -8.42 3.38 -3.98
C ILE A 55 -7.24 2.52 -4.48
N GLY A 56 -7.57 1.47 -5.22
CA GLY A 56 -6.62 0.67 -5.96
C GLY A 56 -6.22 1.31 -7.29
N ASN A 57 -5.57 0.54 -8.15
CA ASN A 57 -5.14 1.00 -9.47
C ASN A 57 -5.62 0.04 -10.59
N GLY A 58 -6.60 -0.81 -10.29
CA GLY A 58 -7.11 -1.81 -11.21
C GLY A 58 -7.97 -1.20 -12.33
N PRO A 59 -8.22 -1.97 -13.40
CA PRO A 59 -8.86 -1.49 -14.62
C PRO A 59 -10.33 -1.06 -14.44
N SER A 60 -11.00 -1.51 -13.37
CA SER A 60 -12.36 -1.06 -13.06
C SER A 60 -12.46 0.40 -12.58
N LEU A 61 -11.34 1.03 -12.18
CA LEU A 61 -11.33 2.39 -11.66
C LEU A 61 -11.52 3.41 -12.79
N THR A 62 -12.46 4.32 -12.62
CA THR A 62 -12.69 5.42 -13.58
C THR A 62 -12.54 6.79 -12.94
N GLY A 63 -12.24 7.82 -13.74
CA GLY A 63 -12.22 9.21 -13.27
C GLY A 63 -13.58 9.70 -12.76
N ARG A 64 -14.69 9.11 -13.25
CA ARG A 64 -16.04 9.38 -12.75
C ARG A 64 -16.20 8.92 -11.30
N ASP A 65 -15.69 7.74 -10.97
CA ASP A 65 -15.73 7.22 -9.60
C ASP A 65 -15.00 8.14 -8.64
N LEU A 66 -13.82 8.63 -9.06
CA LEU A 66 -13.02 9.56 -8.28
C LEU A 66 -13.72 10.91 -8.09
N ASN A 67 -14.37 11.43 -9.14
CA ASN A 67 -15.18 12.65 -9.01
C ASN A 67 -16.32 12.48 -8.00
N ARG A 68 -16.95 11.29 -7.89
CA ARG A 68 -18.03 11.05 -6.90
C ARG A 68 -17.54 11.07 -5.45
N ILE A 69 -16.27 10.71 -5.21
CA ILE A 69 -15.68 10.71 -3.86
C ILE A 69 -14.79 11.92 -3.59
N ASP A 70 -14.85 12.96 -4.42
CA ASP A 70 -14.03 14.15 -4.24
C ASP A 70 -14.33 14.85 -2.91
N GLY A 71 -13.27 15.29 -2.24
CA GLY A 71 -13.33 15.83 -0.89
C GLY A 71 -13.57 14.81 0.25
N LEU A 72 -13.96 13.56 -0.05
CA LEU A 72 -14.13 12.53 0.98
C LEU A 72 -12.78 11.94 1.42
N PRO A 73 -12.60 11.59 2.70
CA PRO A 73 -11.39 10.93 3.17
C PRO A 73 -11.11 9.66 2.37
N SER A 74 -9.94 9.61 1.74
CA SER A 74 -9.57 8.51 0.87
C SER A 74 -8.07 8.24 0.90
N PHE A 75 -7.69 6.98 0.71
CA PHE A 75 -6.30 6.55 0.60
C PHE A 75 -6.02 6.11 -0.82
N SER A 76 -5.07 6.74 -1.46
CA SER A 76 -4.60 6.41 -2.80
C SER A 76 -3.11 6.04 -2.77
N SER A 77 -2.61 5.44 -3.85
CA SER A 77 -1.24 4.92 -3.83
C SER A 77 -0.63 4.69 -5.21
N ASN A 78 0.68 4.44 -5.23
CA ASN A 78 1.43 3.96 -6.38
C ASN A 78 1.46 4.90 -7.59
N ARG A 79 0.70 4.61 -8.65
CA ARG A 79 0.64 5.43 -9.88
C ARG A 79 -0.76 5.97 -10.12
N ILE A 80 -1.54 6.15 -9.05
CA ILE A 80 -2.85 6.81 -9.13
C ILE A 80 -2.75 8.19 -9.80
N ASN A 81 -1.58 8.83 -9.74
CA ASN A 81 -1.31 10.11 -10.39
C ASN A 81 -1.55 10.09 -11.92
N LEU A 82 -1.54 8.91 -12.55
CA LEU A 82 -1.83 8.76 -13.98
C LEU A 82 -3.29 9.07 -14.35
N ILE A 83 -4.21 9.10 -13.39
CA ILE A 83 -5.63 9.39 -13.67
C ILE A 83 -5.97 10.88 -13.53
N LEU A 84 -5.06 11.70 -13.00
CA LEU A 84 -5.35 13.08 -12.56
C LEU A 84 -5.64 14.06 -13.70
N ASP A 85 -5.29 13.71 -14.94
CA ASP A 85 -5.67 14.46 -16.14
C ASP A 85 -7.12 14.15 -16.60
N ARG A 86 -7.75 13.12 -16.02
CA ARG A 86 -9.08 12.60 -16.36
C ARG A 86 -10.10 12.79 -15.22
N THR A 87 -9.75 13.52 -14.17
CA THR A 87 -10.60 13.73 -12.99
C THR A 87 -10.30 15.08 -12.34
N ASN A 88 -11.31 15.68 -11.69
CA ASN A 88 -11.12 16.84 -10.83
C ASN A 88 -10.70 16.44 -9.41
N TRP A 89 -10.84 15.15 -9.09
CA TRP A 89 -10.49 14.59 -7.80
C TRP A 89 -9.02 14.81 -7.47
N LYS A 90 -8.77 15.14 -6.20
CA LYS A 90 -7.42 15.29 -5.67
C LYS A 90 -7.14 14.23 -4.60
N PRO A 91 -5.95 13.61 -4.60
CA PRO A 91 -5.55 12.67 -3.56
C PRO A 91 -5.68 13.26 -2.15
N TYR A 92 -6.41 12.57 -1.28
CA TYR A 92 -6.54 12.98 0.12
C TYR A 92 -5.30 12.48 0.91
N TYR A 93 -5.29 11.20 1.28
CA TYR A 93 -4.11 10.52 1.80
C TYR A 93 -3.42 9.74 0.69
N TYR A 94 -2.11 9.87 0.63
CA TYR A 94 -1.29 9.20 -0.38
C TYR A 94 -0.29 8.25 0.28
N THR A 95 -0.22 7.02 -0.20
CA THR A 95 0.74 6.03 0.31
C THR A 95 1.66 5.54 -0.79
N ILE A 96 2.96 5.50 -0.48
CA ILE A 96 3.95 4.78 -1.29
C ILE A 96 4.69 3.78 -0.42
N SER A 97 4.59 2.49 -0.76
CA SER A 97 5.22 1.42 0.02
C SER A 97 6.20 0.55 -0.75
N ASP A 98 6.09 0.52 -2.08
CA ASP A 98 7.03 -0.22 -2.91
C ASP A 98 8.31 0.59 -3.10
N SER A 99 9.46 -0.05 -2.83
CA SER A 99 10.74 0.63 -2.86
C SER A 99 11.23 0.92 -4.29
N SER A 100 10.84 0.10 -5.27
CA SER A 100 11.13 0.34 -6.69
C SER A 100 10.28 1.49 -7.21
N MET A 101 9.01 1.54 -6.83
CA MET A 101 8.11 2.66 -7.13
C MET A 101 8.64 3.96 -6.52
N ALA A 102 9.05 3.93 -5.25
CA ALA A 102 9.66 5.08 -4.60
C ALA A 102 10.95 5.51 -5.30
N ASN A 103 11.79 4.57 -5.71
CA ASN A 103 13.04 4.91 -6.40
C ASN A 103 12.83 5.67 -7.71
N LYS A 104 11.78 5.32 -8.47
CA LYS A 104 11.49 5.93 -9.77
C LYS A 104 10.64 7.19 -9.67
N PHE A 105 9.59 7.14 -8.86
CA PHE A 105 8.49 8.12 -8.94
C PHE A 105 8.32 8.96 -7.68
N PHE A 106 9.11 8.75 -6.61
CA PHE A 106 8.89 9.48 -5.36
C PHE A 106 8.93 11.00 -5.55
N LYS A 107 9.84 11.53 -6.39
CA LYS A 107 9.93 12.98 -6.66
C LYS A 107 8.61 13.52 -7.22
N GLU A 108 8.07 12.85 -8.24
CA GLU A 108 6.83 13.21 -8.93
C GLU A 108 5.62 13.18 -7.98
N VAL A 109 5.43 12.06 -7.28
CA VAL A 109 4.29 11.91 -6.36
C VAL A 109 4.44 12.78 -5.11
N ASN A 110 5.67 13.15 -4.73
CA ASN A 110 5.93 14.09 -3.64
C ASN A 110 5.55 15.53 -4.03
N SER A 111 5.72 15.94 -5.28
CA SER A 111 5.30 17.27 -5.76
C SER A 111 3.80 17.37 -6.08
N MET A 112 3.12 16.25 -6.26
CA MET A 112 1.68 16.21 -6.54
C MET A 112 0.86 16.80 -5.38
N GLU A 113 -0.22 17.53 -5.71
CA GLU A 113 -1.16 18.03 -4.70
C GLU A 113 -1.83 16.87 -3.95
N LYS A 114 -1.83 16.96 -2.62
CA LYS A 114 -2.42 15.97 -1.71
C LYS A 114 -2.52 16.53 -0.29
N LYS A 115 -3.38 15.97 0.56
CA LYS A 115 -3.45 16.38 1.98
C LYS A 115 -2.26 15.89 2.80
N GLN A 116 -1.89 14.62 2.67
CA GLN A 116 -0.72 14.06 3.37
C GLN A 116 -0.15 12.85 2.63
N LEU A 117 1.19 12.72 2.64
CA LEU A 117 1.90 11.55 2.14
C LEU A 117 2.47 10.70 3.28
N PHE A 118 2.25 9.38 3.16
CA PHE A 118 2.82 8.31 3.98
C PHE A 118 3.78 7.48 3.13
N ALA A 119 5.06 7.49 3.48
CA ALA A 119 6.11 6.73 2.82
C ALA A 119 6.52 5.53 3.69
N VAL A 120 6.23 4.32 3.24
CA VAL A 120 6.69 3.11 3.93
C VAL A 120 8.12 2.78 3.48
N VAL A 121 9.03 2.77 4.44
CA VAL A 121 10.48 2.65 4.23
C VAL A 121 10.96 1.25 4.57
N THR A 122 11.45 0.54 3.55
CA THR A 122 12.20 -0.71 3.71
C THR A 122 13.70 -0.42 3.89
N ASN A 123 14.52 -1.43 4.17
CA ASN A 123 15.98 -1.27 4.11
C ASN A 123 16.47 -0.86 2.71
N TYR A 124 15.83 -1.37 1.67
CA TYR A 124 16.19 -1.10 0.27
C TYR A 124 15.79 0.33 -0.13
N GLY A 125 14.59 0.78 0.24
CA GLY A 125 14.10 2.13 -0.06
C GLY A 125 14.69 3.25 0.82
N TYR A 126 15.47 2.92 1.86
CA TYR A 126 15.98 3.91 2.81
C TYR A 126 16.85 4.98 2.14
N ASP A 127 17.79 4.59 1.27
CA ASP A 127 18.72 5.55 0.65
C ASP A 127 18.03 6.48 -0.35
N THR A 128 16.97 5.99 -1.01
CA THR A 128 16.09 6.81 -1.85
C THR A 128 15.39 7.87 -1.00
N LEU A 129 14.77 7.45 0.10
CA LEU A 129 13.84 8.28 0.88
C LEU A 129 14.53 9.17 1.92
N LYS A 130 15.75 8.85 2.37
CA LYS A 130 16.43 9.57 3.45
C LYS A 130 16.62 11.07 3.20
N ARG A 131 16.69 11.48 1.92
CA ARG A 131 16.82 12.89 1.52
C ARG A 131 15.55 13.71 1.78
N TYR A 132 14.41 13.04 1.97
CA TYR A 132 13.10 13.67 2.22
C TYR A 132 12.70 13.63 3.70
N PHE A 133 13.53 13.12 4.61
CA PHE A 133 13.16 12.98 6.03
C PHE A 133 12.91 14.30 6.78
N ASN A 134 13.32 15.42 6.19
CA ASN A 134 13.11 16.76 6.73
C ASN A 134 11.91 17.48 6.07
N THR A 135 11.03 16.74 5.40
CA THR A 135 9.75 17.24 4.85
C THR A 135 8.59 16.91 5.79
N ASP A 136 7.40 17.42 5.47
CA ASP A 136 6.15 17.12 6.21
C ASP A 136 5.59 15.72 5.93
N ASN A 137 6.29 14.92 5.12
CA ASN A 137 5.92 13.53 4.88
C ASN A 137 6.05 12.67 6.14
N ILE A 138 5.18 11.67 6.26
CA ILE A 138 5.24 10.67 7.33
C ILE A 138 5.99 9.44 6.84
N PHE A 139 7.08 9.08 7.53
CA PHE A 139 7.90 7.91 7.17
C PHE A 139 7.62 6.75 8.13
N LEU A 140 7.14 5.63 7.59
CA LEU A 140 6.72 4.44 8.35
C LEU A 140 7.70 3.31 8.10
N ARG A 141 8.17 2.62 9.15
CA ARG A 141 9.05 1.46 8.97
C ARG A 141 8.25 0.22 8.56
N SER A 142 8.64 -0.37 7.42
CA SER A 142 8.14 -1.67 6.98
C SER A 142 8.65 -2.80 7.87
N TYR A 143 7.72 -3.66 8.30
CA TYR A 143 7.99 -4.94 8.93
C TYR A 143 7.28 -6.07 8.17
N ARG A 144 7.91 -7.24 8.12
CA ARG A 144 7.35 -8.49 7.59
C ARG A 144 7.45 -9.54 8.69
N LYS A 145 6.39 -9.68 9.47
CA LYS A 145 6.25 -10.72 10.49
C LYS A 145 4.90 -11.40 10.28
N LYS A 146 4.88 -12.71 10.47
CA LYS A 146 3.68 -13.53 10.42
C LYS A 146 3.30 -14.00 11.82
N ASP A 147 2.02 -14.29 12.01
CA ASP A 147 1.50 -14.97 13.18
C ASP A 147 1.71 -16.48 13.08
N ASN A 148 1.23 -17.23 14.07
CA ASN A 148 1.38 -18.68 14.12
C ASN A 148 0.59 -19.41 13.01
N ASN A 149 -0.39 -18.74 12.39
CA ASN A 149 -1.18 -19.27 11.29
C ASN A 149 -0.57 -18.89 9.92
N GLY A 150 0.60 -18.25 9.91
CA GLY A 150 1.28 -17.84 8.69
C GLY A 150 0.71 -16.58 8.02
N LEU A 151 -0.28 -15.93 8.65
CA LEU A 151 -0.85 -14.67 8.18
C LEU A 151 0.06 -13.50 8.57
N PRO A 152 0.18 -12.44 7.75
CA PRO A 152 0.94 -11.27 8.14
C PRO A 152 0.31 -10.61 9.37
N ASN A 153 1.15 -10.16 10.30
CA ASN A 153 0.67 -9.39 11.45
C ASN A 153 0.00 -8.09 11.00
N PHE A 154 -1.05 -7.70 11.70
CA PHE A 154 -1.69 -6.39 11.56
C PHE A 154 -1.18 -5.43 12.65
N SER A 155 -0.98 -4.16 12.33
CA SER A 155 -0.53 -3.18 13.31
C SER A 155 -1.69 -2.56 14.07
N ASN A 156 -1.68 -2.69 15.40
CA ASN A 156 -2.58 -1.97 16.30
C ASN A 156 -2.09 -0.54 16.62
N ASP A 157 -0.83 -0.23 16.31
CA ASP A 157 -0.21 1.06 16.62
C ASP A 157 0.84 1.38 15.56
N ILE A 158 0.43 2.13 14.54
CA ILE A 158 1.27 2.54 13.43
C ILE A 158 2.41 3.45 13.87
N SER A 159 2.37 4.07 15.05
CA SER A 159 3.53 4.82 15.58
C SER A 159 4.69 3.91 15.99
N LYS A 160 4.43 2.61 16.20
CA LYS A 160 5.43 1.62 16.61
C LYS A 160 5.90 0.76 15.45
N LYS A 161 4.97 0.18 14.68
CA LYS A 161 5.27 -0.77 13.59
C LYS A 161 4.25 -0.64 12.47
N THR A 162 4.67 -0.83 11.23
CA THR A 162 3.78 -0.95 10.07
C THR A 162 4.09 -2.26 9.36
N PHE A 163 3.10 -3.13 9.19
CA PHE A 163 3.31 -4.41 8.52
C PHE A 163 2.98 -4.30 7.03
N THR A 164 3.77 -4.94 6.20
CA THR A 164 3.59 -4.93 4.74
C THR A 164 3.57 -6.35 4.21
N GLN A 165 2.63 -6.67 3.34
CA GLN A 165 2.59 -7.96 2.65
C GLN A 165 1.85 -7.81 1.32
N ALA A 166 2.54 -8.07 0.21
CA ALA A 166 2.05 -8.15 -1.17
C ALA A 166 1.29 -6.95 -1.79
N THR A 167 0.58 -6.13 -1.01
CA THR A 167 -0.21 -5.00 -1.50
C THR A 167 -0.11 -3.78 -0.58
N VAL A 168 -0.09 -2.59 -1.19
CA VAL A 168 -0.15 -1.30 -0.47
C VAL A 168 -1.53 -1.09 0.17
N THR A 169 -2.58 -1.71 -0.37
CA THR A 169 -3.93 -1.68 0.22
C THR A 169 -3.92 -2.19 1.65
N TYR A 170 -3.09 -3.19 1.98
CA TYR A 170 -2.92 -3.69 3.35
C TYR A 170 -2.35 -2.64 4.31
N VAL A 171 -1.47 -1.78 3.83
CA VAL A 171 -0.95 -0.64 4.61
C VAL A 171 -2.04 0.42 4.78
N ASN A 172 -2.79 0.73 3.72
CA ASN A 172 -3.86 1.71 3.77
C ASN A 172 -4.97 1.30 4.74
N ILE A 173 -5.32 0.01 4.81
CA ILE A 173 -6.27 -0.50 5.80
C ILE A 173 -5.72 -0.26 7.22
N GLN A 174 -4.46 -0.62 7.50
CA GLN A 174 -3.88 -0.35 8.82
C GLN A 174 -3.85 1.14 9.17
N LEU A 175 -3.51 2.02 8.22
CA LEU A 175 -3.58 3.47 8.42
C LEU A 175 -5.01 3.92 8.72
N ALA A 176 -6.00 3.48 7.93
CA ALA A 176 -7.39 3.83 8.16
C ALA A 176 -7.85 3.40 9.58
N THR A 177 -7.53 2.18 10.00
CA THR A 177 -7.86 1.71 11.35
C THR A 177 -7.16 2.52 12.45
N TYR A 178 -5.90 2.92 12.23
CA TYR A 178 -5.14 3.74 13.18
C TYR A 178 -5.69 5.17 13.31
N MET A 179 -6.30 5.68 12.24
CA MET A 179 -6.89 7.01 12.19
C MET A 179 -8.32 7.05 12.75
N GLY A 180 -8.92 5.91 13.10
CA GLY A 180 -10.22 5.82 13.76
C GLY A 180 -11.41 5.50 12.85
N PHE A 181 -11.20 5.28 11.55
CA PHE A 181 -12.28 4.94 10.61
C PHE A 181 -12.96 3.62 10.99
N LYS A 182 -14.29 3.59 10.85
CA LYS A 182 -15.13 2.41 11.17
C LYS A 182 -15.72 1.73 9.95
N LYS A 183 -15.81 2.41 8.81
CA LYS A 183 -16.25 1.83 7.54
C LYS A 183 -15.25 2.15 6.43
N ILE A 184 -14.75 1.12 5.76
CA ILE A 184 -13.73 1.23 4.73
C ILE A 184 -14.31 0.69 3.42
N TYR A 185 -14.27 1.50 2.37
CA TYR A 185 -14.80 1.15 1.05
C TYR A 185 -13.68 1.00 0.04
N LEU A 186 -13.51 -0.19 -0.53
CA LEU A 186 -12.48 -0.46 -1.54
C LEU A 186 -13.04 -0.18 -2.93
N ILE A 187 -12.35 0.62 -3.73
CA ILE A 187 -12.66 0.85 -5.16
C ILE A 187 -11.42 0.65 -6.03
N GLY A 188 -11.57 0.13 -7.24
CA GLY A 188 -10.43 -0.14 -8.13
C GLY A 188 -9.46 -1.21 -7.62
N VAL A 189 -9.90 -2.10 -6.72
CA VAL A 189 -9.08 -3.19 -6.16
C VAL A 189 -9.46 -4.52 -6.81
N ASP A 190 -9.29 -4.59 -8.13
CA ASP A 190 -9.75 -5.70 -8.97
C ASP A 190 -9.11 -7.06 -8.64
N ASN A 191 -7.91 -7.06 -8.06
CA ASN A 191 -7.17 -8.28 -7.68
C ASN A 191 -7.03 -9.32 -8.82
N ASN A 192 -6.95 -8.85 -10.07
CA ASN A 192 -6.80 -9.68 -11.25
C ASN A 192 -5.57 -9.23 -12.04
N TYR A 193 -4.54 -10.07 -12.09
CA TYR A 193 -3.22 -9.71 -12.61
C TYR A 193 -2.81 -10.62 -13.77
N ALA A 194 -2.06 -10.03 -14.71
CA ALA A 194 -1.57 -10.75 -15.87
C ALA A 194 -0.43 -11.71 -15.54
N LEU A 195 0.39 -11.39 -14.54
CA LEU A 195 1.49 -12.22 -14.08
C LEU A 195 1.36 -12.51 -12.59
N LYS A 196 0.95 -13.73 -12.25
CA LYS A 196 0.82 -14.18 -10.86
C LYS A 196 1.98 -15.08 -10.51
N ARG A 197 2.62 -14.85 -9.37
CA ARG A 197 3.62 -15.76 -8.81
C ARG A 197 2.97 -16.66 -7.77
N LYS A 198 3.03 -17.97 -8.01
CA LYS A 198 2.51 -18.99 -7.08
C LYS A 198 3.46 -19.20 -5.90
N GLU A 199 2.99 -19.86 -4.85
CA GLU A 199 3.80 -20.15 -3.65
C GLU A 199 5.05 -20.99 -3.95
N ASP A 200 4.96 -21.93 -4.88
CA ASP A 200 6.07 -22.76 -5.35
C ASP A 200 7.14 -21.99 -6.16
N GLY A 201 6.92 -20.69 -6.38
CA GLY A 201 7.82 -19.81 -7.12
C GLY A 201 7.61 -19.81 -8.64
N THR A 202 6.70 -20.63 -9.16
CA THR A 202 6.30 -20.62 -10.58
C THR A 202 5.43 -19.41 -10.91
N TYR A 203 5.26 -19.17 -12.21
CA TYR A 203 4.50 -18.04 -12.73
C TYR A 203 3.31 -18.53 -13.54
N GLU A 204 2.17 -17.91 -13.32
CA GLU A 204 0.99 -18.01 -14.16
C GLU A 204 0.86 -16.73 -14.99
N VAL A 205 0.71 -16.88 -16.30
CA VAL A 205 0.60 -15.77 -17.24
C VAL A 205 -0.77 -15.79 -17.89
N ASN A 206 -1.57 -14.75 -17.64
CA ASN A 206 -2.75 -14.45 -18.42
C ASN A 206 -2.37 -13.41 -19.50
N LYS A 207 -2.29 -13.86 -20.75
CA LYS A 207 -1.88 -13.02 -21.89
C LYS A 207 -2.89 -11.91 -22.20
N GLU A 208 -4.17 -12.12 -21.94
CA GLU A 208 -5.23 -11.16 -22.25
C GLU A 208 -5.16 -9.91 -21.37
N LEU A 209 -4.68 -10.09 -20.13
CA LEU A 209 -4.51 -9.02 -19.15
C LEU A 209 -3.17 -8.28 -19.25
N LEU A 210 -2.25 -8.73 -20.10
CA LEU A 210 -0.92 -8.12 -20.20
C LEU A 210 -1.03 -6.63 -20.57
N GLY A 211 -0.59 -5.76 -19.65
CA GLY A 211 -0.68 -4.30 -19.81
C GLY A 211 -2.09 -3.72 -19.62
N LYS A 212 -3.04 -4.55 -19.16
CA LYS A 212 -4.45 -4.19 -18.92
C LYS A 212 -4.92 -4.51 -17.50
N ASP A 213 -4.03 -4.97 -16.63
CA ASP A 213 -4.34 -5.27 -15.22
C ASP A 213 -4.30 -4.03 -14.30
N HIS A 214 -4.18 -2.84 -14.90
CA HIS A 214 -4.27 -1.53 -14.27
C HIS A 214 -5.10 -0.58 -15.15
N PHE A 215 -5.63 0.51 -14.59
CA PHE A 215 -6.46 1.49 -15.34
C PHE A 215 -5.69 2.24 -16.44
N ASP A 216 -4.35 2.27 -16.36
CA ASP A 216 -3.50 2.95 -17.33
C ASP A 216 -2.42 2.03 -17.85
N SER A 217 -2.25 1.98 -19.17
CA SER A 217 -1.21 1.18 -19.82
C SER A 217 0.20 1.68 -19.49
N ASN A 218 0.38 2.95 -19.10
CA ASN A 218 1.65 3.51 -18.66
C ASN A 218 2.02 3.17 -17.22
N TYR A 219 1.18 2.41 -16.50
CA TYR A 219 1.46 2.04 -15.11
C TYR A 219 2.84 1.40 -14.97
N TYR A 220 3.22 0.54 -15.91
CA TYR A 220 4.51 -0.15 -15.94
C TYR A 220 5.51 0.37 -16.97
N ASN A 221 5.19 1.37 -17.80
CA ASN A 221 5.99 1.73 -18.99
C ASN A 221 7.44 2.19 -18.73
N SER A 222 7.88 2.30 -17.47
CA SER A 222 9.29 2.49 -17.10
C SER A 222 9.87 1.39 -16.21
N TRP A 223 9.15 0.27 -16.00
CA TRP A 223 9.58 -0.89 -15.20
C TRP A 223 10.42 -1.90 -15.98
N PHE A 224 10.33 -1.87 -17.31
CA PHE A 224 10.88 -2.89 -18.20
C PHE A 224 12.29 -2.54 -18.67
N ASP A 225 13.27 -2.76 -17.79
CA ASP A 225 14.58 -3.19 -18.26
C ASP A 225 14.55 -4.74 -18.30
N ASP A 226 13.97 -5.22 -19.40
CA ASP A 226 14.17 -6.50 -20.09
C ASP A 226 14.11 -7.90 -19.43
N LYS A 227 13.93 -8.12 -18.12
CA LYS A 227 13.92 -9.53 -17.63
C LYS A 227 12.83 -10.05 -16.70
N LEU A 228 12.01 -9.23 -16.03
CA LEU A 228 10.86 -9.73 -15.27
C LEU A 228 9.78 -8.64 -15.17
N LYS A 229 8.56 -8.90 -15.67
CA LYS A 229 7.41 -8.07 -15.26
C LYS A 229 7.23 -8.27 -13.75
N PRO A 230 6.90 -7.23 -12.96
CA PRO A 230 6.65 -7.41 -11.54
C PRO A 230 5.51 -8.43 -11.38
N SER A 231 5.84 -9.60 -10.83
CA SER A 231 4.84 -10.62 -10.56
C SER A 231 4.18 -10.33 -9.24
N THR A 232 2.87 -10.49 -9.23
CA THR A 232 2.08 -10.31 -8.02
C THR A 232 1.85 -11.67 -7.39
N ASN A 233 2.23 -11.83 -6.12
CA ASN A 233 1.86 -13.03 -5.39
C ASN A 233 0.46 -12.83 -4.81
N THR A 234 -0.53 -13.35 -5.51
CA THR A 234 -1.95 -13.24 -5.16
C THR A 234 -2.29 -13.98 -3.87
N ASP A 235 -1.63 -15.10 -3.58
CA ASP A 235 -1.88 -15.88 -2.36
C ASP A 235 -1.43 -15.13 -1.11
N LEU A 236 -0.24 -14.52 -1.16
CA LEU A 236 0.26 -13.63 -0.11
C LEU A 236 -0.60 -12.38 0.06
N MET A 237 -1.22 -11.90 -1.01
CA MET A 237 -2.15 -10.76 -0.96
C MET A 237 -3.51 -11.17 -0.37
N THR A 238 -4.05 -12.33 -0.74
CA THR A 238 -5.24 -12.90 -0.11
C THR A 238 -5.01 -13.08 1.39
N ASN A 239 -3.86 -13.61 1.81
CA ASN A 239 -3.49 -13.72 3.22
C ASN A 239 -3.40 -12.35 3.92
N ALA A 240 -2.93 -11.31 3.24
CA ALA A 240 -2.93 -9.95 3.77
C ALA A 240 -4.37 -9.43 3.97
N PHE A 241 -5.26 -9.65 3.01
CA PHE A 241 -6.66 -9.27 3.16
C PHE A 241 -7.37 -10.05 4.26
N ILE A 242 -7.13 -11.36 4.39
CA ILE A 242 -7.67 -12.17 5.49
C ILE A 242 -7.19 -11.65 6.85
N ALA A 243 -5.89 -11.34 6.98
CA ALA A 243 -5.37 -10.76 8.21
C ALA A 243 -6.01 -9.41 8.55
N ALA A 244 -6.23 -8.56 7.54
CA ALA A 244 -6.92 -7.29 7.70
C ALA A 244 -8.37 -7.49 8.15
N LYS A 245 -9.10 -8.40 7.50
CA LYS A 245 -10.48 -8.75 7.85
C LYS A 245 -10.58 -9.24 9.29
N ASN A 246 -9.75 -10.21 9.68
CA ASN A 246 -9.74 -10.77 11.04
C ASN A 246 -9.51 -9.69 12.10
N TYR A 247 -8.58 -8.76 11.85
CA TYR A 247 -8.35 -7.65 12.77
C TYR A 247 -9.54 -6.69 12.80
N CYS A 248 -10.07 -6.30 11.65
CA CYS A 248 -11.14 -5.32 11.55
C CYS A 248 -12.45 -5.83 12.16
N ASP A 249 -12.84 -7.08 11.85
CA ASP A 249 -14.02 -7.73 12.42
C ASP A 249 -13.96 -7.76 13.94
N LYS A 250 -12.80 -8.16 14.50
CA LYS A 250 -12.59 -8.21 15.96
C LYS A 250 -12.69 -6.84 16.64
N ASN A 251 -12.44 -5.75 15.90
CA ASN A 251 -12.46 -4.38 16.43
C ASN A 251 -13.68 -3.58 15.97
N GLY A 252 -14.70 -4.23 15.40
CA GLY A 252 -15.92 -3.60 14.91
C GLY A 252 -15.64 -2.55 13.83
N ILE A 253 -14.78 -2.89 12.87
CA ILE A 253 -14.46 -2.08 11.69
C ILE A 253 -14.92 -2.87 10.47
N GLU A 254 -15.77 -2.26 9.65
CA GLU A 254 -16.36 -2.90 8.48
C GLU A 254 -15.55 -2.54 7.23
N ILE A 255 -15.20 -3.54 6.42
CA ILE A 255 -14.55 -3.33 5.12
C ILE A 255 -15.50 -3.87 4.05
N TYR A 256 -15.80 -3.04 3.04
CA TYR A 256 -16.65 -3.40 1.91
C TYR A 256 -15.86 -3.32 0.62
N ASN A 257 -16.07 -4.30 -0.27
CA ASN A 257 -15.59 -4.23 -1.64
C ASN A 257 -16.64 -3.53 -2.52
N ALA A 258 -16.40 -2.26 -2.85
CA ALA A 258 -17.19 -1.48 -3.80
C ALA A 258 -16.56 -1.44 -5.21
N THR A 259 -15.54 -2.28 -5.46
CA THR A 259 -14.91 -2.40 -6.79
C THR A 259 -15.91 -3.00 -7.77
N ARG A 260 -16.03 -2.43 -8.98
CA ARG A 260 -16.85 -3.04 -10.04
C ARG A 260 -16.14 -4.27 -10.59
N GLY A 261 -16.72 -5.45 -10.34
CA GLY A 261 -16.12 -6.73 -10.74
C GLY A 261 -14.85 -7.08 -9.96
N GLY A 262 -13.87 -7.66 -10.66
CA GLY A 262 -12.64 -8.17 -10.06
C GLY A 262 -12.81 -9.45 -9.26
N ASN A 263 -11.71 -9.95 -8.71
CA ASN A 263 -11.59 -11.24 -8.03
C ASN A 263 -11.31 -11.10 -6.52
N LEU A 264 -11.57 -9.93 -5.93
CA LEU A 264 -11.40 -9.71 -4.48
C LEU A 264 -12.68 -10.11 -3.73
N GLU A 265 -12.69 -11.32 -3.19
CA GLU A 265 -13.88 -11.87 -2.49
C GLU A 265 -13.71 -12.00 -0.96
N VAL A 266 -12.61 -11.48 -0.41
CA VAL A 266 -12.37 -11.54 1.05
C VAL A 266 -13.34 -10.64 1.83
N PHE A 267 -13.79 -9.54 1.22
CA PHE A 267 -14.67 -8.56 1.86
C PHE A 267 -16.06 -8.60 1.23
N PRO A 268 -17.14 -8.37 1.99
CA PRO A 268 -18.50 -8.30 1.45
C PRO A 268 -18.60 -7.25 0.36
N ARG A 269 -19.24 -7.63 -0.76
CA ARG A 269 -19.40 -6.77 -1.93
C ARG A 269 -20.61 -5.86 -1.76
N VAL A 270 -20.45 -4.60 -2.18
CA VAL A 270 -21.52 -3.60 -2.26
C VAL A 270 -21.46 -2.92 -3.61
N ASN A 271 -22.61 -2.49 -4.12
CA ASN A 271 -22.62 -1.67 -5.33
C ASN A 271 -22.11 -0.26 -4.97
N PHE A 272 -21.11 0.23 -5.70
CA PHE A 272 -20.56 1.57 -5.48
C PHE A 272 -21.61 2.67 -5.67
N ASP A 273 -22.49 2.49 -6.64
CA ASP A 273 -23.42 3.55 -7.01
C ASP A 273 -24.53 3.74 -5.96
N ASP A 274 -24.84 2.69 -5.19
CA ASP A 274 -25.81 2.70 -4.09
C ASP A 274 -25.26 3.32 -2.80
N LEU A 275 -23.98 3.70 -2.77
CA LEU A 275 -23.36 4.38 -1.62
C LEU A 275 -23.69 5.89 -1.57
N PHE A 276 -24.44 6.39 -2.55
CA PHE A 276 -24.79 7.78 -2.73
C PHE A 276 -26.31 7.93 -2.90
N ASP A 277 -26.87 9.04 -2.42
CA ASP A 277 -28.27 9.39 -2.69
C ASP A 277 -28.46 10.02 -4.08
N ASP A 278 -29.70 10.38 -4.40
CA ASP A 278 -30.09 10.99 -5.68
C ASP A 278 -29.41 12.35 -5.93
N ASP A 279 -29.03 13.06 -4.86
CA ASP A 279 -28.28 14.31 -4.90
C ASP A 279 -26.75 14.09 -5.03
N GLY A 280 -26.31 12.83 -5.07
CA GLY A 280 -24.91 12.44 -5.18
C GLY A 280 -24.12 12.56 -3.88
N LYS A 281 -24.78 12.75 -2.74
CA LYS A 281 -24.13 12.80 -1.43
C LYS A 281 -23.86 11.38 -0.93
N PHE A 282 -22.67 11.18 -0.38
CA PHE A 282 -22.29 9.89 0.21
C PHE A 282 -23.11 9.57 1.46
N ILE A 283 -23.82 8.45 1.42
CA ILE A 283 -24.65 7.91 2.52
C ILE A 283 -24.07 6.61 3.10
N GLY A 284 -23.13 5.97 2.39
CA GLY A 284 -22.54 4.70 2.78
C GLY A 284 -23.53 3.53 2.71
N VAL A 285 -23.18 2.42 3.35
CA VAL A 285 -24.08 1.24 3.40
C VAL A 285 -25.17 1.51 4.45
N SER A 286 -26.42 1.60 3.97
CA SER A 286 -27.59 1.75 4.83
C SER A 286 -27.83 0.50 5.69
N THR A 287 -28.55 0.64 6.80
CA THR A 287 -28.96 -0.49 7.65
C THR A 287 -29.90 -1.46 6.94
N GLU A 288 -30.59 -1.05 5.87
CA GLU A 288 -31.48 -1.90 5.07
C GLU A 288 -30.71 -2.92 4.22
N PHE A 289 -29.53 -2.55 3.70
CA PHE A 289 -28.65 -3.47 2.95
C PHE A 289 -28.24 -4.70 3.76
N LYS A 290 -28.08 -4.57 5.08
CA LYS A 290 -27.72 -5.71 5.96
C LYS A 290 -28.83 -6.77 6.05
N ARG A 291 -30.09 -6.44 5.73
CA ARG A 291 -31.20 -7.40 5.75
C ARG A 291 -31.33 -8.21 4.47
N GLN A 292 -30.89 -7.69 3.33
CA GLN A 292 -31.02 -8.38 2.04
C GLN A 292 -29.88 -9.38 1.77
N GLY A 293 -28.75 -9.30 2.47
CA GLY A 293 -27.60 -10.21 2.33
C GLY A 293 -27.57 -11.41 3.30
N LEU A 294 -28.66 -11.66 4.03
CA LEU A 294 -28.83 -12.78 4.97
C LEU A 294 -29.97 -13.73 4.57
N ALA A 295 -30.46 -13.64 3.33
CA ALA A 295 -31.45 -14.57 2.76
C ALA A 295 -30.77 -15.54 1.78
#